data_AF-A0A5B7HLN1-F1
#
_entry.id   AF-A0A5B7HLN1-F1
#
_cell.length_a   1.000
_cell.length_b   1.000
_cell.length_c   1.000
_cell.angle_alpha   90.00
_cell.angle_beta   90.00
_cell.angle_gamma   90.00
#
_symmetry.space_group_name_H-M   'P 1'
#
loop_
_entity.id
_entity.type
_entity.pdbx_description
1 polymer ?
#
loop_
_entity_poly.entity_id
_entity_poly.type
_entity_poly.pdbx_seq_one_letter_code
_entity_poly.pdbx_strand_id
1 'polypeptide(L)'
;MSWVSLLTHWREGNSNWIFLCNQLNSHITLSLPCCCHIPPPPPPAAGYKYSSIGPIYYEYGSMVITYEDSDLAVRAFYTLRESRYDDKTLLVMLLPNVQPQLIPDGVQPLLVFVNVKSGGCQGLQLIHSFRKLLNPYQVFDLDNGGPLPGLYVFRKVKSYKILVCGGDGTIGWVLQCLDNVGQDSECEHPACAIVPLGTGNDLARVLRWGPGYNGGEDPINLLKDVIEAEEVRLDRWTVVFHVDEKMEDKPTQTNSTG
;
A
#
# COMPACT_ATOMS: atom_id res chain seq x y z
N MET A 1 4.25 17.94 19.37
CA MET A 1 3.11 17.20 19.98
C MET A 1 1.77 17.61 19.36
N SER A 2 1.69 17.73 18.02
CA SER A 2 0.44 18.11 17.31
C SER A 2 -0.37 16.89 16.83
N TRP A 3 0.27 15.73 16.66
CA TRP A 3 -0.37 14.50 16.17
C TRP A 3 -1.37 13.86 17.15
N VAL A 4 -1.13 14.01 18.45
CA VAL A 4 -1.86 13.29 19.51
C VAL A 4 -3.28 13.84 19.69
N SER A 5 -3.53 15.11 19.34
CA SER A 5 -4.81 15.76 19.65
C SER A 5 -5.80 15.82 18.49
N LEU A 6 -5.45 15.36 17.29
CA LEU A 6 -6.22 15.64 16.07
C LEU A 6 -6.99 14.47 15.46
N LEU A 7 -7.01 13.31 16.12
CA LEU A 7 -7.73 12.12 15.63
C LEU A 7 -8.60 11.44 16.72
N THR A 8 -8.95 12.13 17.80
CA THR A 8 -9.97 11.64 18.75
C THR A 8 -11.39 11.67 18.16
N HIS A 9 -11.57 12.27 16.98
CA HIS A 9 -12.81 12.25 16.19
C HIS A 9 -12.83 11.26 15.03
N TRP A 10 -11.87 10.32 14.98
CA TRP A 10 -12.08 9.04 14.30
C TRP A 10 -12.99 8.16 15.15
N ARG A 11 -14.26 8.58 15.31
CA ARG A 11 -15.30 7.72 15.87
C ARG A 11 -15.74 6.72 14.82
N GLU A 12 -16.08 5.52 15.29
CA GLU A 12 -16.91 4.50 14.64
C GLU A 12 -18.22 5.10 14.13
N GLY A 13 -18.16 5.83 13.02
CA GLY A 13 -19.28 6.52 12.40
C GLY A 13 -19.33 6.15 10.93
N ASN A 14 -20.22 5.20 10.62
CA ASN A 14 -20.58 4.71 9.29
C ASN A 14 -19.43 4.06 8.50
N SER A 15 -19.15 2.81 8.89
CA SER A 15 -19.04 1.66 7.99
C SER A 15 -18.83 1.97 6.52
N ASN A 16 -17.56 2.11 6.13
CA ASN A 16 -17.09 1.86 4.78
C ASN A 16 -15.96 0.84 4.91
N TRP A 17 -16.32 -0.40 4.65
CA TRP A 17 -15.41 -1.53 4.77
C TRP A 17 -14.70 -1.73 3.44
N ILE A 18 -13.47 -2.23 3.46
CA ILE A 18 -12.61 -2.29 2.28
C ILE A 18 -11.91 -3.63 2.29
N PHE A 19 -12.20 -4.46 1.28
CA PHE A 19 -11.51 -5.72 1.03
C PHE A 19 -10.19 -5.43 0.32
N LEU A 20 -9.20 -6.26 0.57
CA LEU A 20 -7.89 -6.16 -0.06
C LEU A 20 -7.34 -7.56 -0.21
N CYS A 21 -7.75 -8.22 -1.30
CA CYS A 21 -7.20 -9.51 -1.70
C CYS A 21 -5.76 -9.29 -2.16
N ASN A 22 -4.75 -9.83 -1.48
CA ASN A 22 -3.38 -9.74 -1.95
C ASN A 22 -2.65 -11.08 -1.72
N GLN A 23 -1.90 -11.51 -2.74
CA GLN A 23 -1.19 -12.79 -2.82
C GLN A 23 0.32 -12.47 -2.76
N LEU A 24 1.04 -12.94 -1.73
CA LEU A 24 2.48 -12.68 -1.59
C LEU A 24 3.33 -13.64 -2.44
N ASN A 25 4.29 -13.03 -3.16
CA ASN A 25 5.55 -13.57 -3.71
C ASN A 25 5.50 -14.87 -4.51
N SER A 26 5.36 -14.73 -5.82
CA SER A 26 6.15 -15.40 -6.86
C SER A 26 5.80 -14.72 -8.18
N HIS A 27 6.75 -14.60 -9.11
CA HIS A 27 6.50 -14.12 -10.46
C HIS A 27 5.29 -14.84 -11.08
N ILE A 28 4.12 -14.20 -11.08
CA ILE A 28 2.93 -14.66 -11.80
C ILE A 28 2.23 -13.41 -12.30
N THR A 29 2.53 -13.05 -13.55
CA THR A 29 1.50 -12.59 -14.47
C THR A 29 0.34 -13.57 -14.31
N LEU A 30 -0.84 -13.12 -13.88
CA LEU A 30 -2.06 -13.81 -14.29
C LEU A 30 -2.12 -13.64 -15.81
N SER A 31 -1.35 -14.45 -16.55
CA SER A 31 -1.80 -14.98 -17.82
C SER A 31 -2.91 -15.96 -17.47
N LEU A 32 -4.04 -15.42 -17.01
CA LEU A 32 -5.30 -16.02 -17.37
C LEU A 32 -5.41 -15.75 -18.87
N PRO A 33 -5.36 -16.79 -19.72
CA PRO A 33 -5.75 -16.60 -21.11
C PRO A 33 -7.20 -16.09 -21.04
N CYS A 34 -7.38 -14.84 -21.46
CA CYS A 34 -8.64 -14.11 -21.42
C CYS A 34 -9.14 -13.69 -20.02
N CYS A 35 -9.12 -12.37 -19.77
CA CYS A 35 -9.86 -11.65 -18.73
C CYS A 35 -11.40 -11.73 -18.88
N CYS A 36 -11.94 -12.88 -19.29
CA CYS A 36 -13.38 -13.11 -19.42
C CYS A 36 -13.99 -13.65 -18.12
N HIS A 37 -13.21 -14.23 -17.21
CA HIS A 37 -13.71 -15.08 -16.12
C HIS A 37 -12.99 -14.82 -14.77
N ILE A 38 -12.95 -13.56 -14.30
CA ILE A 38 -13.10 -13.38 -12.85
C ILE A 38 -14.57 -13.74 -12.60
N PRO A 39 -14.90 -14.87 -11.93
CA PRO A 39 -16.30 -15.13 -11.63
C PRO A 39 -16.81 -13.93 -10.83
N PRO A 40 -17.93 -13.30 -11.23
CA PRO A 40 -18.55 -12.28 -10.39
C PRO A 40 -18.72 -12.89 -8.99
N PRO A 41 -18.50 -12.12 -7.92
CA PRO A 41 -18.76 -12.61 -6.57
C PRO A 41 -20.14 -13.27 -6.58
N PRO A 42 -20.29 -14.48 -5.98
CA PRO A 42 -21.52 -15.23 -6.06
C PRO A 42 -22.70 -14.30 -5.73
N PRO A 43 -23.78 -14.30 -6.53
CA PRO A 43 -24.92 -13.43 -6.28
C PRO A 43 -25.34 -13.65 -4.83
N PRO A 44 -25.46 -12.59 -4.03
CA PRO A 44 -25.65 -12.76 -2.62
C PRO A 44 -26.91 -13.57 -2.39
N ALA A 45 -26.77 -14.72 -1.72
CA ALA A 45 -27.90 -15.42 -1.13
C ALA A 45 -28.75 -14.36 -0.43
N ALA A 46 -30.05 -14.30 -0.72
CA ALA A 46 -30.94 -13.18 -0.37
C ALA A 46 -30.65 -12.64 1.05
N GLY A 47 -29.88 -11.56 1.16
CA GLY A 47 -29.40 -11.03 2.44
C GLY A 47 -28.00 -10.39 2.46
N TYR A 48 -27.10 -10.71 1.50
CA TYR A 48 -25.71 -10.22 1.52
C TYR A 48 -25.39 -9.13 0.49
N LYS A 49 -26.17 -8.04 0.42
CA LYS A 49 -25.86 -6.98 -0.55
C LYS A 49 -24.70 -6.11 -0.06
N TYR A 50 -23.58 -6.13 -0.78
CA TYR A 50 -22.57 -5.07 -0.71
C TYR A 50 -23.13 -3.81 -1.38
N SER A 51 -22.67 -2.64 -0.96
CA SER A 51 -23.13 -1.35 -1.50
C SER A 51 -22.48 -1.03 -2.83
N SER A 52 -21.17 -1.23 -2.95
CA SER A 52 -20.43 -0.97 -4.18
C SER A 52 -19.13 -1.75 -4.27
N ILE A 53 -18.66 -1.99 -5.49
CA ILE A 53 -17.28 -2.40 -5.78
C ILE A 53 -16.50 -1.16 -6.17
N GLY A 54 -15.40 -0.90 -5.46
CA GLY A 54 -14.46 0.19 -5.72
C GLY A 54 -13.41 -0.18 -6.77
N PRO A 55 -12.24 0.48 -6.77
CA PRO A 55 -11.19 0.20 -7.74
C PRO A 55 -10.66 -1.24 -7.61
N ILE A 56 -10.26 -1.79 -8.76
CA ILE A 56 -9.57 -3.06 -8.89
C ILE A 56 -8.12 -2.76 -9.28
N TYR A 57 -7.21 -3.06 -8.36
CA TYR A 57 -5.77 -2.88 -8.51
C TYR A 57 -5.16 -4.18 -9.06
N TYR A 58 -5.21 -4.34 -10.39
CA TYR A 58 -4.78 -5.57 -11.07
C TYR A 58 -3.33 -5.96 -10.76
N GLU A 59 -2.42 -5.00 -10.69
CA GLU A 59 -1.00 -5.23 -10.38
C GLU A 59 -0.77 -5.81 -8.97
N TYR A 60 -1.76 -5.64 -8.08
CA TYR A 60 -1.74 -6.13 -6.71
C TYR A 60 -2.74 -7.27 -6.48
N GLY A 61 -3.49 -7.68 -7.50
CA GLY A 61 -4.58 -8.65 -7.36
C GLY A 61 -5.66 -8.22 -6.34
N SER A 62 -5.79 -6.92 -6.08
CA SER A 62 -6.61 -6.37 -5.01
C SER A 62 -7.87 -5.70 -5.53
N MET A 63 -8.98 -5.82 -4.80
CA MET A 63 -10.24 -5.15 -5.10
C MET A 63 -10.87 -4.67 -3.80
N VAL A 64 -11.41 -3.46 -3.84
CA VAL A 64 -12.12 -2.85 -2.72
C VAL A 64 -13.62 -3.10 -2.85
N ILE A 65 -14.26 -3.61 -1.78
CA ILE A 65 -15.72 -3.78 -1.72
C ILE A 65 -16.23 -3.00 -0.51
N THR A 66 -17.27 -2.19 -0.69
CA THR A 66 -17.86 -1.33 0.34
C THR A 66 -19.23 -1.82 0.77
N TYR A 67 -19.49 -1.72 2.07
CA TYR A 67 -20.73 -2.10 2.72
C TYR A 67 -21.19 -0.92 3.58
N GLU A 68 -22.46 -0.54 3.47
CA GLU A 68 -23.08 0.49 4.34
C GLU A 68 -23.34 -0.04 5.76
N ASP A 69 -23.62 -1.33 5.90
CA ASP A 69 -23.98 -1.96 7.17
C ASP A 69 -22.76 -2.62 7.84
N SER A 70 -22.53 -2.29 9.12
CA SER A 70 -21.41 -2.83 9.92
C SER A 70 -21.48 -4.33 10.12
N ASP A 71 -22.67 -4.85 10.41
CA ASP A 71 -22.87 -6.26 10.72
C ASP A 71 -22.68 -7.12 9.48
N LEU A 72 -23.17 -6.66 8.32
CA LEU A 72 -22.96 -7.33 7.04
C LEU A 72 -21.48 -7.37 6.66
N ALA A 73 -20.75 -6.28 6.90
CA ALA A 73 -19.33 -6.24 6.59
C ALA A 73 -18.47 -7.12 7.50
N VAL A 74 -18.76 -7.15 8.80
CA VAL A 74 -18.07 -8.03 9.75
C VAL A 74 -18.35 -9.50 9.39
N ARG A 75 -19.59 -9.84 9.04
CA ARG A 75 -19.92 -11.19 8.55
C ARG A 75 -19.16 -11.53 7.26
N ALA A 76 -19.19 -10.63 6.28
CA ALA A 76 -18.47 -10.80 5.03
C ALA A 76 -16.96 -10.96 5.24
N PHE A 77 -16.38 -10.21 6.18
CA PHE A 77 -14.98 -10.33 6.58
C PHE A 77 -14.65 -11.74 7.07
N TYR A 78 -15.43 -12.28 8.01
CA TYR A 78 -15.19 -13.63 8.53
C TYR A 78 -15.36 -14.70 7.45
N THR A 79 -16.39 -14.61 6.61
CA THR A 79 -16.61 -15.54 5.50
C THR A 79 -15.49 -15.51 4.47
N LEU A 80 -15.05 -14.31 4.06
CA LEU A 80 -14.02 -14.16 3.03
C LEU A 80 -12.62 -14.51 3.56
N ARG A 81 -12.34 -14.26 4.84
CA ARG A 81 -11.07 -14.64 5.48
C ARG A 81 -10.87 -16.16 5.53
N GLU A 82 -11.96 -16.92 5.61
CA GLU A 82 -11.92 -18.40 5.57
C GLU A 82 -11.93 -18.96 4.15
N SER A 83 -12.21 -18.10 3.16
CA SER A 83 -12.24 -18.50 1.75
C SER A 83 -10.84 -18.69 1.19
N ARG A 84 -10.74 -19.57 0.19
CA ARG A 84 -9.50 -19.90 -0.52
C ARG A 84 -9.69 -19.74 -2.01
N TYR A 85 -8.60 -19.35 -2.68
CA TYR A 85 -8.49 -19.34 -4.13
C TYR A 85 -7.14 -19.93 -4.50
N ASP A 86 -7.14 -20.92 -5.40
CA ASP A 86 -5.95 -21.67 -5.82
C ASP A 86 -5.12 -22.17 -4.61
N ASP A 87 -5.82 -22.84 -3.68
CA ASP A 87 -5.32 -23.36 -2.39
C ASP A 87 -4.72 -22.34 -1.40
N LYS A 88 -4.63 -21.06 -1.77
CA LYS A 88 -4.18 -19.99 -0.89
C LYS A 88 -5.35 -19.31 -0.20
N THR A 89 -5.20 -19.01 1.08
CA THR A 89 -6.17 -18.21 1.84
C THR A 89 -6.17 -16.78 1.36
N LEU A 90 -7.35 -16.18 1.22
CA LEU A 90 -7.45 -14.77 0.87
C LEU A 90 -6.94 -13.91 2.03
N LEU A 91 -6.09 -12.93 1.72
CA LEU A 91 -5.86 -11.82 2.65
C LEU A 91 -7.12 -10.96 2.64
N VAL A 92 -7.68 -10.73 3.82
CA VAL A 92 -8.85 -9.86 4.00
C VAL A 92 -8.55 -8.90 5.12
N MET A 93 -8.73 -7.61 4.85
CA MET A 93 -8.49 -6.54 5.81
C MET A 93 -9.77 -5.73 5.98
N LEU A 94 -9.89 -5.08 7.14
CA LEU A 94 -10.85 -4.01 7.34
C LEU A 94 -10.05 -2.73 7.36
N LEU A 95 -10.19 -1.91 6.33
CA LEU A 95 -9.52 -0.62 6.31
C LEU A 95 -10.42 0.45 6.91
N PRO A 96 -9.82 1.43 7.58
CA PRO A 96 -10.56 2.56 8.08
C PRO A 96 -11.00 3.52 6.97
N ASN A 97 -11.99 4.36 7.31
CA ASN A 97 -12.46 5.43 6.44
C ASN A 97 -12.01 6.79 7.00
N VAL A 98 -11.05 7.43 6.32
CA VAL A 98 -10.65 8.79 6.65
C VAL A 98 -11.71 9.76 6.12
N GLN A 99 -12.13 10.71 6.96
CA GLN A 99 -12.99 11.81 6.56
C GLN A 99 -12.13 13.07 6.33
N PRO A 100 -11.73 13.39 5.08
CA PRO A 100 -10.79 14.48 4.83
C PRO A 100 -11.30 15.84 5.33
N GLN A 101 -12.61 16.04 5.33
CA GLN A 101 -13.28 17.25 5.83
C GLN A 101 -13.10 17.48 7.34
N LEU A 102 -12.68 16.46 8.09
CA LEU A 102 -12.41 16.59 9.53
C LEU A 102 -10.94 16.91 9.83
N ILE A 103 -10.08 16.92 8.82
CA ILE A 103 -8.67 17.33 8.95
C ILE A 103 -8.64 18.86 8.91
N PRO A 104 -8.15 19.55 9.95
CA PRO A 104 -8.10 21.00 9.92
C PRO A 104 -7.11 21.54 8.88
N ASP A 105 -7.36 22.76 8.44
CA ASP A 105 -6.50 23.46 7.51
C ASP A 105 -5.08 23.61 8.06
N GLY A 106 -4.09 23.42 7.19
CA GLY A 106 -2.67 23.50 7.55
C GLY A 106 -2.11 22.28 8.30
N VAL A 107 -2.93 21.27 8.59
CA VAL A 107 -2.47 19.99 9.16
C VAL A 107 -2.17 19.01 8.03
N GLN A 108 -1.00 18.39 8.09
CA GLN A 108 -0.63 17.30 7.17
C GLN A 108 -0.58 16.00 7.96
N PRO A 109 -1.53 15.06 7.84
CA PRO A 109 -1.47 13.73 8.45
C PRO A 109 -0.17 12.96 8.13
N LEU A 110 0.22 12.01 8.99
CA LEU A 110 1.39 11.15 8.76
C LEU A 110 0.96 9.70 8.52
N LEU A 111 1.22 9.19 7.32
CA LEU A 111 1.06 7.79 6.97
C LEU A 111 2.37 7.04 7.22
N VAL A 112 2.36 6.07 8.14
CA VAL A 112 3.56 5.31 8.52
C VAL A 112 3.49 3.89 7.97
N PHE A 113 4.51 3.48 7.22
CA PHE A 113 4.71 2.12 6.76
C PHE A 113 5.90 1.49 7.48
N VAL A 114 5.72 0.30 8.05
CA VAL A 114 6.80 -0.43 8.71
C VAL A 114 6.97 -1.80 8.08
N ASN A 115 8.16 -2.09 7.57
CA ASN A 115 8.54 -3.45 7.21
C ASN A 115 9.03 -4.17 8.47
N VAL A 116 8.15 -4.96 9.08
CA VAL A 116 8.44 -5.65 10.35
C VAL A 116 9.55 -6.70 10.25
N LYS A 117 9.86 -7.18 9.04
CA LYS A 117 10.92 -8.16 8.77
C LYS A 117 12.30 -7.51 8.58
N SER A 118 12.38 -6.19 8.37
CA SER A 118 13.66 -5.49 8.19
C SER A 118 14.40 -5.26 9.51
N GLY A 119 15.72 -5.07 9.43
CA GLY A 119 16.54 -4.62 10.56
C GLY A 119 16.70 -5.64 11.69
N GLY A 120 16.70 -6.95 11.42
CA GLY A 120 16.83 -7.96 12.47
C GLY A 120 15.69 -7.93 13.50
N CYS A 121 14.45 -7.79 13.01
CA CYS A 121 13.22 -7.68 13.81
C CYS A 121 13.05 -6.37 14.59
N GLN A 122 13.87 -5.34 14.34
CA GLN A 122 13.64 -3.99 14.90
C GLN A 122 12.30 -3.39 14.46
N GLY A 123 11.85 -3.70 13.24
CA GLY A 123 10.57 -3.22 12.72
C GLY A 123 9.37 -3.62 13.60
N LEU A 124 9.41 -4.80 14.24
CA LEU A 124 8.37 -5.22 15.18
C LEU A 124 8.28 -4.31 16.40
N GLN A 125 9.40 -3.90 16.99
CA GLN A 125 9.36 -2.99 18.14
C GLN A 125 8.89 -1.60 17.70
N LEU A 126 9.37 -1.14 16.55
CA LEU A 126 9.06 0.18 16.02
C LEU A 126 7.58 0.37 15.70
N ILE A 127 6.93 -0.62 15.06
CA ILE A 127 5.50 -0.55 14.76
C ILE A 127 4.65 -0.48 16.04
N HIS A 128 5.01 -1.23 17.09
CA HIS A 128 4.33 -1.16 18.38
C HIS A 128 4.48 0.21 19.02
N SER A 129 5.67 0.80 18.98
CA SER A 129 5.91 2.13 19.51
C SER A 129 5.14 3.20 18.75
N PHE A 130 5.15 3.18 17.42
CA PHE A 130 4.38 4.14 16.64
C PHE A 130 2.88 4.00 16.87
N ARG A 131 2.33 2.78 16.98
CA ARG A 131 0.90 2.58 17.33
C ARG A 131 0.53 3.07 18.73
N LYS A 132 1.49 3.26 19.64
CA LYS A 132 1.26 3.88 20.95
C LYS A 132 1.33 5.41 20.89
N LEU A 133 2.20 5.95 20.05
CA LEU A 133 2.43 7.40 19.92
C LEU A 133 1.48 8.08 18.94
N LEU A 134 0.98 7.33 17.97
CA LEU A 134 0.14 7.77 16.86
C LEU A 134 -1.18 6.98 16.87
N ASN A 135 -2.20 7.49 16.17
CA ASN A 135 -3.39 6.69 15.87
C ASN A 135 -2.98 5.37 15.16
N PRO A 136 -3.33 4.17 15.69
CA PRO A 136 -2.94 2.90 15.10
C PRO A 136 -3.33 2.73 13.64
N TYR A 137 -4.40 3.40 13.20
CA TYR A 137 -4.93 3.33 11.85
C TYR A 137 -4.14 4.11 10.79
N GLN A 138 -3.14 4.89 11.20
CA GLN A 138 -2.17 5.48 10.27
C GLN A 138 -0.83 4.74 10.24
N VAL A 139 -0.73 3.60 10.95
CA VAL A 139 0.50 2.81 11.06
C VAL A 139 0.29 1.40 10.48
N PHE A 140 0.80 1.20 9.27
CA PHE A 140 0.61 0.00 8.46
C PHE A 140 1.82 -0.92 8.51
N ASP A 141 1.54 -2.22 8.68
CA ASP A 141 2.52 -3.29 8.54
C ASP A 141 2.59 -3.70 7.07
N LEU A 142 3.76 -3.54 6.46
CA LEU A 142 3.96 -3.88 5.05
C LEU A 142 3.90 -5.39 4.78
N ASP A 143 4.07 -6.25 5.79
CA ASP A 143 3.87 -7.69 5.62
C ASP A 143 2.38 -8.05 5.48
N ASN A 144 1.49 -7.15 5.93
CA ASN A 144 0.05 -7.34 5.90
C ASN A 144 -0.59 -6.61 4.69
N GLY A 145 -0.34 -7.12 3.49
CA GLY A 145 -0.94 -6.62 2.25
C GLY A 145 -0.20 -5.45 1.59
N GLY A 146 1.00 -5.13 2.06
CA GLY A 146 1.89 -4.14 1.43
C GLY A 146 1.48 -2.69 1.65
N PRO A 147 1.94 -1.77 0.79
CA PRO A 147 1.68 -0.33 0.92
C PRO A 147 0.28 0.10 0.43
N LEU A 148 -0.33 -0.66 -0.50
CA LEU A 148 -1.63 -0.37 -1.09
C LEU A 148 -2.74 -0.02 -0.07
N PRO A 149 -2.91 -0.74 1.05
CA PRO A 149 -3.96 -0.44 2.02
C PRO A 149 -3.84 0.98 2.60
N GLY A 150 -2.63 1.38 2.98
CA GLY A 150 -2.39 2.69 3.57
C GLY A 150 -2.58 3.81 2.55
N LEU A 151 -2.08 3.62 1.33
CA LEU A 151 -2.25 4.57 0.23
C LEU A 151 -3.73 4.72 -0.16
N TYR A 152 -4.47 3.61 -0.21
CA TYR A 152 -5.91 3.66 -0.49
C TYR A 152 -6.69 4.42 0.60
N VAL A 153 -6.36 4.20 1.88
CA VAL A 153 -6.98 4.91 3.01
C VAL A 153 -6.76 6.42 2.88
N PHE A 154 -5.54 6.84 2.52
CA PHE A 154 -5.16 8.25 2.40
C PHE A 154 -5.48 8.90 1.06
N ARG A 155 -6.01 8.17 0.06
CA ARG A 155 -6.21 8.66 -1.31
C ARG A 155 -7.07 9.94 -1.42
N LYS A 156 -7.97 10.20 -0.48
CA LYS A 156 -8.81 11.42 -0.48
C LYS A 156 -8.24 12.57 0.36
N VAL A 157 -7.06 12.39 0.93
CA VAL A 157 -6.39 13.39 1.76
C VAL A 157 -5.52 14.26 0.86
N LYS A 158 -5.82 15.55 0.78
CA LYS A 158 -5.16 16.49 -0.15
C LYS A 158 -3.68 16.75 0.15
N SER A 159 -3.28 16.58 1.40
CA SER A 159 -1.90 16.84 1.84
C SER A 159 -1.56 16.00 3.06
N TYR A 160 -0.58 15.12 2.93
CA TYR A 160 -0.05 14.28 4.00
C TYR A 160 1.43 13.97 3.75
N LYS A 161 2.11 13.48 4.78
CA LYS A 161 3.49 12.97 4.71
C LYS A 161 3.50 11.46 4.87
N ILE A 162 4.51 10.81 4.31
CA ILE A 162 4.76 9.37 4.46
C ILE A 162 6.04 9.16 5.27
N LEU A 163 6.04 8.23 6.21
CA LEU A 163 7.22 7.72 6.88
C LEU A 163 7.38 6.24 6.54
N VAL A 164 8.51 5.86 5.94
CA VAL A 164 8.81 4.46 5.59
C VAL A 164 9.92 3.93 6.48
N CYS A 165 9.65 2.86 7.21
CA CYS A 165 10.64 2.16 8.03
C CYS A 165 11.09 0.88 7.32
N GLY A 166 12.28 0.91 6.75
CA GLY A 166 12.81 -0.14 5.86
C GLY A 166 14.15 0.23 5.25
N GLY A 167 14.71 -0.65 4.43
CA GLY A 167 15.85 -0.34 3.57
C GLY A 167 15.42 0.15 2.18
N ASP A 168 16.38 0.31 1.26
CA ASP A 168 16.16 0.88 -0.08
C ASP A 168 15.07 0.12 -0.86
N GLY A 169 15.05 -1.22 -0.79
CA GLY A 169 14.03 -2.04 -1.45
C GLY A 169 12.61 -1.81 -0.93
N THR A 170 12.46 -1.60 0.39
CA THR A 170 11.16 -1.27 1.00
C THR A 170 10.68 0.10 0.53
N ILE A 171 11.58 1.08 0.49
CA ILE A 171 11.25 2.45 0.05
C ILE A 171 10.85 2.44 -1.42
N GLY A 172 11.62 1.75 -2.26
CA GLY A 172 11.29 1.55 -3.68
C GLY A 172 9.93 0.89 -3.87
N TRP A 173 9.57 -0.11 -3.06
CA TRP A 173 8.26 -0.76 -3.13
C TRP A 173 7.10 0.18 -2.78
N VAL A 174 7.23 0.97 -1.71
CA VAL A 174 6.22 1.98 -1.32
C VAL A 174 6.05 3.03 -2.42
N LEU A 175 7.18 3.57 -2.92
CA LEU A 175 7.18 4.59 -3.97
C LEU A 175 6.59 4.06 -5.29
N GLN A 176 6.94 2.83 -5.69
CA GLN A 176 6.34 2.19 -6.87
C GLN A 176 4.82 2.07 -6.71
N CYS A 177 4.35 1.68 -5.53
CA CYS A 177 2.92 1.59 -5.26
C CYS A 177 2.23 2.94 -5.29
N LEU A 178 2.87 3.98 -4.76
CA LEU A 178 2.37 5.35 -4.83
C LEU A 178 2.17 5.82 -6.28
N ASP A 179 3.08 5.50 -7.20
CA ASP A 179 2.90 5.84 -8.62
C ASP A 179 1.70 5.11 -9.22
N ASN A 180 1.59 3.81 -8.94
CA ASN A 180 0.58 2.95 -9.55
C ASN A 180 -0.84 3.32 -9.12
N VAL A 181 -1.00 3.83 -7.89
CA VAL A 181 -2.30 4.26 -7.35
C VAL A 181 -2.49 5.78 -7.38
N GLY A 182 -1.48 6.54 -7.79
CA GLY A 182 -1.46 8.00 -7.71
C GLY A 182 -2.57 8.68 -8.50
N GLN A 183 -3.04 8.05 -9.58
CA GLN A 183 -4.16 8.54 -10.40
C GLN A 183 -5.48 8.63 -9.62
N ASP A 184 -5.65 7.80 -8.58
CA ASP A 184 -6.84 7.80 -7.71
C ASP A 184 -6.66 8.68 -6.45
N SER A 185 -5.50 9.33 -6.31
CA SER A 185 -5.12 10.10 -5.11
C SER A 185 -5.30 11.61 -5.32
N GLU A 186 -5.88 12.30 -4.34
CA GLU A 186 -5.94 13.77 -4.28
C GLU A 186 -4.59 14.41 -3.94
N CYS A 187 -3.66 13.64 -3.36
CA CYS A 187 -2.28 14.06 -3.15
C CYS A 187 -1.36 13.28 -4.09
N GLU A 188 -0.88 13.95 -5.13
CA GLU A 188 -0.05 13.30 -6.17
C GLU A 188 1.36 12.97 -5.66
N HIS A 189 1.95 13.85 -4.85
CA HIS A 189 3.36 13.77 -4.46
C HIS A 189 3.58 14.06 -2.96
N PRO A 190 3.08 13.19 -2.05
CA PRO A 190 3.34 13.34 -0.62
C PRO A 190 4.84 13.20 -0.30
N ALA A 191 5.37 14.09 0.54
CA ALA A 191 6.75 14.02 1.00
C ALA A 191 7.01 12.72 1.79
N CYS A 192 8.15 12.07 1.52
CA CYS A 192 8.51 10.78 2.11
C CYS A 192 9.77 10.90 2.98
N ALA A 193 9.65 10.50 4.25
CA ALA A 193 10.74 10.36 5.20
C ALA A 193 11.11 8.89 5.43
N ILE A 194 12.32 8.64 5.90
CA ILE A 194 12.89 7.29 5.99
C ILE A 194 13.38 7.02 7.41
N VAL A 195 12.98 5.88 7.98
CA VAL A 195 13.72 5.25 9.09
C VAL A 195 14.50 4.07 8.52
N PRO A 196 15.84 4.18 8.38
CA PRO A 196 16.63 3.16 7.70
C PRO A 196 16.72 1.87 8.52
N LEU A 197 16.03 0.80 8.10
CA LEU A 197 16.07 -0.51 8.77
C LEU A 197 16.80 -1.55 7.92
N GLY A 198 17.80 -2.21 8.51
CA GLY A 198 18.54 -3.30 7.85
C GLY A 198 19.78 -2.83 7.09
N THR A 199 20.10 -3.53 6.00
CA THR A 199 21.27 -3.26 5.14
C THR A 199 20.82 -2.66 3.81
N GLY A 200 21.68 -1.86 3.16
CA GLY A 200 21.31 -1.12 1.94
C GLY A 200 20.36 0.04 2.27
N ASN A 201 20.93 1.09 2.87
CA ASN A 201 20.22 2.31 3.27
C ASN A 201 20.85 3.51 2.54
N ASP A 202 21.20 3.34 1.27
CA ASP A 202 21.94 4.33 0.50
C ASP A 202 21.09 5.56 0.24
N LEU A 203 19.79 5.38 -0.01
CA LEU A 203 18.86 6.50 -0.14
C LEU A 203 18.75 7.30 1.16
N ALA A 204 18.69 6.61 2.31
CA ALA A 204 18.66 7.27 3.62
C ALA A 204 19.93 8.07 3.90
N ARG A 205 21.11 7.56 3.50
CA ARG A 205 22.39 8.29 3.65
C ARG A 205 22.44 9.52 2.76
N VAL A 206 22.03 9.40 1.51
CA VAL A 206 21.99 10.52 0.54
C VAL A 206 21.03 11.61 1.02
N LEU A 207 19.85 11.21 1.50
CA LEU A 207 18.82 12.10 2.05
C LEU A 207 19.06 12.49 3.52
N ARG A 208 20.19 12.09 4.10
CA ARG A 208 20.63 12.44 5.46
C ARG A 208 19.71 12.00 6.61
N TRP A 209 18.91 10.96 6.41
CA TRP A 209 18.15 10.25 7.46
C TRP A 209 19.02 9.30 8.30
N GLY A 210 20.31 9.20 7.99
CA GLY A 210 21.29 8.44 8.74
C GLY A 210 21.61 7.07 8.14
N PRO A 211 22.62 6.37 8.70
CA PRO A 211 23.15 5.14 8.12
C PRO A 211 22.32 3.87 8.45
N GLY A 212 21.47 3.94 9.47
CA GLY A 212 20.70 2.81 10.00
C GLY A 212 20.15 3.10 11.40
N TYR A 213 18.96 2.59 11.69
CA TYR A 213 18.35 2.60 13.02
C TYR A 213 18.92 1.46 13.86
N ASN A 214 19.32 1.78 15.09
CA ASN A 214 19.95 0.81 16.00
C ASN A 214 19.03 0.37 17.16
N GLY A 215 17.79 0.86 17.22
CA GLY A 215 16.86 0.57 18.31
C GLY A 215 17.09 1.37 19.59
N GLY A 216 18.16 2.16 19.68
CA GLY A 216 18.49 2.96 20.87
C GLY A 216 17.81 4.33 20.89
N GLU A 217 17.35 4.81 19.74
CA GLU A 217 16.68 6.10 19.61
C GLU A 217 15.18 5.99 19.92
N ASP A 218 14.69 6.93 20.73
CA ASP A 218 13.27 7.06 21.07
C ASP A 218 12.46 7.39 19.80
N PRO A 219 11.46 6.58 19.43
CA PRO A 219 10.60 6.83 18.27
C PRO A 219 9.95 8.21 18.24
N ILE A 220 9.79 8.89 19.38
CA ILE A 220 9.28 10.27 19.39
C ILE A 220 10.25 11.26 18.72
N ASN A 221 11.57 11.01 18.78
CA ASN A 221 12.56 11.88 18.16
C ASN A 221 12.55 11.72 16.64
N LEU A 222 12.42 10.48 16.15
CA LEU A 222 12.17 10.21 14.73
C LEU A 222 10.96 11.00 14.21
N LEU A 223 9.87 11.08 14.99
CA LEU A 223 8.69 11.87 14.62
C LEU A 223 8.94 13.38 14.63
N LYS A 224 9.84 13.89 15.49
CA LYS A 224 10.24 15.30 15.48
C LYS A 224 11.08 15.61 14.24
N ASP A 225 12.01 14.73 13.90
CA ASP A 225 12.85 14.88 12.71
C ASP A 225 11.98 14.96 11.44
N VAL A 226 10.91 14.16 11.35
CA VAL A 226 9.94 14.24 10.24
C VAL A 226 9.19 15.58 10.17
N ILE A 227 8.93 16.21 11.31
CA ILE A 227 8.27 17.52 11.37
C ILE A 227 9.23 18.62 10.92
N GLU A 228 10.49 18.55 11.36
CA GLU A 228 11.52 19.57 11.15
C GLU A 228 12.26 19.42 9.82
N ALA A 229 12.13 18.26 9.15
CA ALA A 229 12.81 17.96 7.91
C ALA A 229 12.44 18.91 6.77
N GLU A 230 13.46 19.27 5.99
CA GLU A 230 13.32 19.98 4.72
C GLU A 230 12.92 19.00 3.60
N GLU A 231 12.01 19.45 2.73
CA GLU A 231 11.60 18.67 1.58
C GLU A 231 12.59 18.85 0.43
N VAL A 232 13.08 17.74 -0.09
CA VAL A 232 13.98 17.69 -1.25
C VAL A 232 13.33 16.90 -2.38
N ARG A 233 13.58 17.32 -3.63
CA ARG A 233 13.09 16.61 -4.81
C ARG A 233 13.96 15.38 -5.08
N LEU A 234 13.31 14.27 -5.41
CA LEU A 234 13.94 13.02 -5.78
C LEU A 234 13.51 12.66 -7.21
N ASP A 235 14.48 12.54 -8.11
CA ASP A 235 14.22 12.08 -9.47
C ASP A 235 13.97 10.57 -9.47
N ARG A 236 12.93 10.13 -10.17
CA ARG A 236 12.53 8.73 -10.31
C ARG A 236 12.50 8.35 -11.78
N TRP A 237 13.19 7.27 -12.13
CA TRP A 237 13.35 6.83 -13.51
C TRP A 237 12.49 5.59 -13.77
N THR A 238 11.71 5.63 -14.84
CA THR A 238 11.00 4.46 -15.37
C THR A 238 11.83 3.85 -16.50
N VAL A 239 12.28 2.62 -16.31
CA VAL A 239 13.08 1.89 -17.31
C VAL A 239 12.20 0.84 -17.99
N VAL A 240 12.05 0.94 -19.31
CA VAL A 240 11.27 0.00 -20.13
C VAL A 240 12.22 -0.83 -20.99
N PHE A 241 12.11 -2.14 -20.90
CA PHE A 241 12.89 -3.08 -21.71
C PHE A 241 12.04 -3.59 -22.88
N HIS A 242 12.57 -3.53 -24.09
CA HIS A 242 11.97 -4.14 -25.28
C HIS A 242 12.82 -5.35 -25.69
N VAL A 243 12.15 -6.48 -25.95
CA VAL A 243 12.82 -7.66 -26.52
C VAL A 243 12.73 -7.52 -28.04
N ASP A 244 13.88 -7.41 -28.71
CA ASP A 244 13.91 -7.44 -30.17
C ASP A 244 13.51 -8.83 -30.65
N GLU A 245 12.27 -8.97 -31.14
CA GLU A 245 11.86 -10.16 -31.88
C GLU A 245 12.67 -10.20 -33.18
N LYS A 246 13.67 -11.09 -33.24
CA LYS A 246 14.37 -11.40 -34.50
C LYS A 246 13.33 -11.90 -35.51
N MET A 247 13.16 -11.15 -36.59
CA MET A 247 12.34 -11.55 -37.73
C MET A 247 12.73 -12.96 -38.18
N GLU A 248 11.77 -13.90 -38.16
CA GLU A 248 11.94 -15.21 -38.76
C GLU A 248 12.25 -15.04 -40.26
N ASP A 249 13.36 -15.61 -40.72
CA ASP A 249 13.70 -15.72 -42.14
C ASP A 249 12.56 -16.45 -42.86
N LYS A 250 11.77 -15.71 -43.65
CA LYS A 250 10.83 -16.31 -44.60
C LYS A 250 11.62 -17.14 -45.61
N PRO A 251 11.26 -18.41 -45.88
CA PRO A 251 11.93 -19.19 -46.91
C PRO A 251 11.67 -18.56 -48.29
N THR A 252 12.76 -18.19 -48.96
CA THR A 252 12.79 -17.70 -50.34
C THR A 252 12.11 -18.70 -51.27
N GLN A 253 10.99 -18.33 -51.89
CA GLN A 253 10.42 -19.09 -53.00
C GLN A 253 11.37 -19.00 -54.20
N THR A 254 12.02 -20.11 -54.54
CA THR A 254 12.72 -20.29 -55.80
C THR A 254 11.71 -20.57 -56.92
N ASN A 255 11.36 -19.54 -57.68
CA ASN A 255 10.76 -19.75 -58.99
C ASN A 255 11.83 -20.33 -59.93
N SER A 256 11.69 -21.59 -60.32
CA SER A 256 12.37 -22.13 -61.49
C SER A 256 11.32 -22.55 -62.51
N THR A 257 11.32 -21.80 -63.61
CA THR A 257 10.68 -22.09 -64.89
C THR A 257 11.09 -23.45 -65.42
N GLY A 258 10.10 -24.23 -65.84
CA GLY A 258 10.21 -25.40 -66.71
C GLY A 258 8.88 -25.62 -67.41
#